data_AF-A0A6I6JEF6-F1
#
_entry.id   AF-A0A6I6JEF6-F1
#
_cell.length_a   1.000
_cell.length_b   1.000
_cell.length_c   1.000
_cell.angle_alpha   90.00
_cell.angle_beta   90.00
_cell.angle_gamma   90.00
#
_symmetry.space_group_name_H-M   'P 1'
#
loop_
_entity.id
_entity.type
_entity.pdbx_description
1 polymer ?
#
loop_
_entity_poly.entity_id
_entity_poly.type
_entity_poly.pdbx_seq_one_letter_code
_entity_poly.pdbx_strand_id
1 'polypeptide(L)'
;MTEHTDTPEVIDVQHVTCGLVPLIQTHLEGSEPEVDVLAFKVRQGIETELWNSFGTGGKWLLTDVRKELFYDLVTFHRREISELDPLGLMEF
;
A
#
# COMPACT_ATOMS: atom_id res chain seq x y z
N MET A 1 9.83 21.08 14.83
CA MET A 1 9.12 20.13 15.69
C MET A 1 7.67 20.11 15.27
N THR A 2 7.29 19.12 14.48
CA THR A 2 5.90 18.70 14.26
C THR A 2 5.99 17.21 14.00
N GLU A 3 6.03 16.44 15.08
CA GLU A 3 5.80 15.01 15.01
C GLU A 3 4.31 14.84 14.70
N HIS A 4 3.97 14.75 13.42
CA HIS A 4 2.70 14.14 13.04
C HIS A 4 2.82 12.68 13.41
N THR A 5 2.23 12.30 14.54
CA THR A 5 1.86 10.90 14.82
C THR A 5 0.75 10.53 13.86
N ASP A 6 1.08 10.42 12.57
CA ASP A 6 0.20 9.96 11.51
C ASP A 6 0.11 8.44 11.64
N THR A 7 -0.79 7.99 12.51
CA THR A 7 -1.12 6.57 12.54
C THR A 7 -1.98 6.35 11.30
N PRO A 8 -1.50 5.63 10.27
CA PRO A 8 -2.23 5.52 9.01
C PRO A 8 -3.59 4.89 9.28
N GLU A 9 -4.59 5.29 8.49
CA GLU A 9 -5.91 4.68 8.55
C GLU A 9 -5.77 3.16 8.37
N VAL A 10 -6.35 2.40 9.31
CA VAL A 10 -6.30 0.94 9.31
C VAL A 10 -7.64 0.37 8.89
N ILE A 11 -7.69 -0.21 7.69
CA ILE A 11 -8.88 -0.81 7.11
C ILE A 11 -8.91 -2.30 7.49
N ASP A 12 -10.01 -2.75 8.11
CA ASP A 12 -10.15 -4.15 8.53
C ASP A 12 -10.82 -5.01 7.46
N VAL A 13 -10.02 -5.86 6.81
CA VAL A 13 -10.47 -6.81 5.79
C VAL A 13 -10.08 -8.25 6.14
N GLN A 14 -9.79 -8.53 7.43
CA GLN A 14 -9.32 -9.84 7.86
C GLN A 14 -10.34 -10.96 7.63
N HIS A 15 -11.62 -10.60 7.54
CA HIS A 15 -12.75 -11.50 7.29
C HIS A 15 -12.88 -11.90 5.81
N VAL A 16 -12.12 -11.28 4.89
CA VAL A 16 -12.25 -11.47 3.45
C VAL A 16 -11.45 -12.69 3.01
N THR A 17 -12.16 -13.73 2.59
CA THR A 17 -11.58 -15.01 2.17
C THR A 17 -11.33 -15.07 0.66
N CYS A 18 -12.25 -14.53 -0.14
CA CYS A 18 -12.14 -14.46 -1.60
C CYS A 18 -12.12 -12.99 -2.06
N GLY A 19 -11.29 -12.67 -3.06
CA GLY A 19 -11.25 -11.32 -3.62
C GLY A 19 -10.53 -10.28 -2.76
N LEU A 20 -9.62 -10.71 -1.87
CA LEU A 20 -8.88 -9.79 -1.01
C LEU A 20 -8.02 -8.79 -1.79
N VAL A 21 -7.24 -9.28 -2.76
CA VAL A 21 -6.38 -8.44 -3.62
C VAL A 21 -7.18 -7.36 -4.35
N PRO A 22 -8.26 -7.67 -5.10
CA PRO A 22 -9.05 -6.63 -5.77
C PRO A 22 -9.75 -5.68 -4.79
N LEU A 23 -10.15 -6.15 -3.60
CA LEU A 23 -10.70 -5.27 -2.57
C LEU A 23 -9.65 -4.26 -2.07
N ILE A 24 -8.45 -4.72 -1.71
CA ILE A 24 -7.34 -3.85 -1.30
C ILE A 24 -7.05 -2.84 -2.42
N GLN A 25 -6.96 -3.30 -3.67
CA GLN A 25 -6.73 -2.41 -4.82
C GLN A 25 -7.81 -1.32 -4.96
N THR A 26 -9.08 -1.66 -4.73
CA THR A 26 -10.18 -0.68 -4.77
C THR A 26 -10.01 0.41 -3.72
N HIS A 27 -9.62 0.05 -2.50
CA HIS A 27 -9.33 1.02 -1.44
C HIS A 27 -8.11 1.89 -1.77
N LEU A 28 -7.04 1.29 -2.30
CA LEU A 28 -5.84 2.01 -2.70
C LEU A 28 -6.14 3.03 -3.82
N GLU A 29 -6.91 2.65 -4.83
CA GLU A 29 -7.26 3.52 -5.96
C GLU A 29 -8.32 4.59 -5.61
N GLY A 30 -9.22 4.28 -4.68
CA GLY A 30 -10.27 5.20 -4.22
C GLY A 30 -9.84 6.20 -3.15
N SER A 31 -8.60 6.10 -2.66
CA SER A 31 -8.07 6.99 -1.61
C SER A 31 -7.79 8.41 -2.11
N GLU A 32 -7.91 9.39 -1.21
CA GLU A 32 -7.74 10.81 -1.55
C GLU A 32 -6.29 11.12 -2.01
N PRO A 33 -6.08 12.15 -2.87
CA PRO A 33 -4.76 12.55 -3.36
C PRO A 33 -3.72 12.87 -2.27
N GLU A 34 -4.18 13.23 -1.08
CA GLU A 34 -3.36 13.59 0.10
C GLU A 34 -3.05 12.41 1.03
N VAL A 35 -3.61 11.22 0.77
CA VAL A 35 -3.31 10.00 1.52
C VAL A 35 -2.12 9.29 0.89
N ASP A 36 -1.00 9.29 1.61
CA ASP A 36 0.25 8.66 1.15
C ASP A 36 0.50 7.28 1.78
N VAL A 37 -0.22 6.93 2.85
CA VAL A 37 -0.06 5.66 3.57
C VAL A 37 -1.41 5.06 3.89
N LEU A 38 -1.59 3.78 3.60
CA LEU A 38 -2.76 3.00 3.98
C LEU A 38 -2.33 1.69 4.61
N ALA A 39 -3.00 1.31 5.70
CA ALA A 39 -2.76 0.04 6.38
C ALA A 39 -4.01 -0.85 6.33
N PHE A 40 -3.81 -2.15 6.20
CA PHE A 40 -4.89 -3.13 6.18
C PHE A 40 -4.63 -4.24 7.19
N LYS A 41 -5.65 -4.58 7.98
CA LYS A 41 -5.66 -5.84 8.72
C LYS A 41 -6.16 -6.93 7.78
N VAL A 42 -5.33 -7.94 7.57
CA VAL A 42 -5.62 -9.07 6.70
C VAL A 42 -5.50 -10.38 7.48
N ARG A 43 -6.05 -11.46 6.93
CA ARG A 43 -5.87 -12.80 7.49
C ARG A 43 -4.37 -13.16 7.53
N GLN A 44 -3.95 -13.94 8.52
CA GLN A 44 -2.55 -14.34 8.62
C GLN A 44 -2.13 -15.28 7.46
N GLY A 45 -0.86 -15.21 7.08
CA GLY A 45 -0.24 -16.21 6.22
C GLY A 45 -0.43 -15.99 4.71
N ILE A 46 -0.84 -14.80 4.31
CA ILE A 46 -1.00 -14.41 2.88
C ILE A 46 0.09 -13.47 2.38
N GLU A 47 1.12 -13.22 3.17
CA GLU A 47 2.25 -12.34 2.84
C GLU A 47 2.77 -12.58 1.41
N THR A 48 3.04 -13.84 1.06
CA THR A 48 3.51 -14.21 -0.29
C THR A 48 2.50 -13.88 -1.39
N GLU A 49 1.20 -14.06 -1.14
CA GLU A 49 0.13 -13.72 -2.10
C GLU A 49 0.10 -12.21 -2.36
N LEU A 50 0.26 -11.40 -1.29
CA LEU A 50 0.28 -9.95 -1.38
C LEU A 50 1.54 -9.44 -2.09
N TRP A 51 2.73 -9.95 -1.77
CA TRP A 51 3.95 -9.56 -2.47
C TRP A 51 3.90 -9.88 -3.97
N ASN A 52 3.35 -11.05 -4.34
CA ASN A 52 3.18 -11.42 -5.74
C ASN A 52 2.15 -10.54 -6.46
N SER A 53 1.14 -10.03 -5.75
CA SER A 53 0.06 -9.23 -6.33
C SER A 53 0.41 -7.74 -6.44
N PHE A 54 1.19 -7.21 -5.50
CA PHE A 54 1.49 -5.77 -5.40
C PHE A 54 2.96 -5.42 -5.65
N GLY A 55 3.80 -6.40 -6.00
CA GLY A 55 5.25 -6.24 -6.10
C GLY A 55 5.77 -5.41 -7.28
N THR A 56 5.01 -5.22 -8.37
CA THR A 56 5.53 -4.57 -9.58
C THR A 56 4.51 -3.62 -10.26
N GLY A 57 4.85 -2.32 -10.32
CA GLY A 57 4.29 -1.37 -11.30
C GLY A 57 3.07 -0.51 -10.89
N GLY A 58 2.50 -0.70 -9.70
CA GLY A 58 1.36 0.10 -9.23
C GLY A 58 1.74 1.48 -8.68
N LYS A 59 0.73 2.36 -8.52
CA LYS A 59 0.84 3.63 -7.76
C LYS A 59 1.10 3.43 -6.28
N TRP A 60 0.91 2.20 -5.79
CA TRP A 60 1.04 1.83 -4.39
C TRP A 60 2.07 0.71 -4.25
N LEU A 61 2.90 0.81 -3.23
CA LEU A 61 3.93 -0.15 -2.90
C LEU A 61 3.63 -0.76 -1.54
N LEU A 62 3.54 -2.08 -1.48
CA LEU A 62 3.59 -2.81 -0.21
C LEU A 62 4.98 -2.61 0.39
N THR A 63 5.07 -2.01 1.58
CA THR A 63 6.36 -1.70 2.24
C THR A 63 6.62 -2.57 3.46
N ASP A 64 5.56 -2.97 4.17
CA ASP A 64 5.66 -3.67 5.44
C ASP A 64 4.51 -4.68 5.62
N VAL A 65 4.84 -5.83 6.22
CA VAL A 65 3.89 -6.87 6.65
C VAL A 65 4.25 -7.27 8.07
N ARG A 66 3.55 -6.69 9.05
CA ARG A 66 3.72 -6.99 10.47
C ARG A 66 2.79 -8.11 10.92
N LYS A 67 3.34 -9.14 11.56
CA LYS A 67 2.59 -10.28 12.07
C LYS A 67 2.11 -9.96 13.48
N GLU A 68 0.80 -9.83 13.65
CA GLU A 68 0.14 -9.63 14.94
C GLU A 68 -0.46 -10.96 15.43
N LEU A 69 -1.01 -10.99 16.64
CA LEU A 69 -1.53 -12.23 17.26
C LEU A 69 -2.66 -12.91 16.47
N PHE A 70 -3.49 -12.14 15.74
CA PHE A 70 -4.70 -12.65 15.07
C PHE A 70 -4.88 -12.18 13.62
N TYR A 71 -4.01 -11.30 13.15
CA TYR A 71 -4.06 -10.74 11.81
C TYR A 71 -2.63 -10.40 11.36
N ASP A 72 -2.43 -10.21 10.07
CA ASP A 72 -1.26 -9.51 9.56
C ASP A 72 -1.65 -8.05 9.28
N LEU A 73 -0.80 -7.11 9.64
CA LEU A 73 -0.95 -5.69 9.32
C LEU A 73 -0.07 -5.36 8.14
N VAL A 74 -0.68 -5.03 7.01
CA VAL A 74 0.04 -4.70 5.78
C VAL A 74 -0.01 -3.22 5.50
N THR A 75 1.12 -2.62 5.17
CA THR A 75 1.25 -1.18 4.96
C THR A 75 1.62 -0.90 3.51
N PHE A 76 0.87 -0.02 2.87
CA PHE A 76 1.11 0.46 1.54
C PHE A 76 1.48 1.93 1.56
N HIS A 77 2.48 2.29 0.76
CA HIS A 77 2.83 3.69 0.51
C HIS A 77 2.54 4.04 -0.93
N ARG A 78 2.00 5.24 -1.13
CA ARG A 78 1.84 5.80 -2.47
C ARG A 78 3.23 6.09 -3.04
N ARG A 79 3.48 5.62 -4.25
CA ARG A 79 4.69 5.97 -4.99
C ARG A 79 4.51 7.39 -5.50
N GLU A 80 5.45 8.25 -5.15
CA GLU A 80 5.70 9.45 -5.93
C GLU A 80 6.17 8.99 -7.30
N ILE A 81 5.30 9.10 -8.30
CA ILE A 81 5.72 8.98 -9.69
C ILE A 81 6.48 10.27 -9.97
N SER A 82 7.80 10.28 -9.71
CA SER A 82 8.66 11.18 -10.45
C SER A 82 8.47 10.79 -11.91
N GLU A 83 7.72 11.60 -12.65
CA GLU A 83 7.82 11.61 -14.11
C GLU A 83 9.30 11.86 -14.38
N LEU A 84 10.06 10.79 -14.59
CA LEU A 84 11.36 10.89 -15.21
C LEU A 84 11.09 11.56 -16.54
N ASP A 85 11.49 12.82 -16.62
CA ASP A 85 11.50 13.66 -17.80
C ASP A 85 11.85 12.78 -19.03
N PRO A 86 10.88 12.49 -19.93
CA PRO A 86 11.12 11.55 -21.03
C PRO A 86 12.15 12.04 -22.04
N LEU A 87 12.65 13.26 -21.88
CA LEU A 87 13.76 13.80 -22.62
C LEU A 87 14.89 14.13 -21.65
N GLY A 88 15.84 13.19 -21.50
CA GLY A 88 17.22 13.53 -21.15
C GLY A 88 17.91 14.33 -22.27
N LEU A 89 17.24 15.36 -22.79
CA LEU A 89 17.77 16.27 -23.81
C LEU A 89 18.00 17.64 -23.16
N MET A 90 19.26 17.82 -22.76
CA MET A 90 20.00 19.08 -22.57
C MET A 90 19.66 19.86 -21.29
N GLU A 91 20.63 20.46 -20.60
CA GLU A 91 21.27 21.72 -21.01
C GLU A 91 22.80 21.79 -20.71
N PHE A 92 23.55 22.08 -21.77
CA PHE A 92 24.91 22.68 -21.94
C PHE A 92 26.09 22.28 -21.04
#